data_AF-A0A075WUB9-F1
#
_entry.id   AF-A0A075WUB9-F1
#
_cell.length_a   1.000
_cell.length_b   1.000
_cell.length_c   1.000
_cell.angle_alpha   90.00
_cell.angle_beta   90.00
_cell.angle_gamma   90.00
#
_symmetry.space_group_name_H-M   'P 1'
#
loop_
_entity.id
_entity.type
_entity.pdbx_description
1 polymer ?
#
loop_
_entity_poly.entity_id
_entity_poly.type
_entity_poly.pdbx_seq_one_letter_code
_entity_poly.pdbx_strand_id
1 'polypeptide(L)'
;MRVLVIGAVACGTRAACRLKRLRPDAEILMIDQDQYISYGGCGMPYYLTGDVSHIDELRRTTFHAIRDERFFKEAKGIEVLTRVKAEEIDRRKKTVKVRWLDTGKTEEIGYDKLVLATGTKPKVPPIPGVDLEGVHTLSNLHDAIRIKEKLVKGEVKNPLVIGAGFIGLEVVEAFGESWGLPVTLLEYFPQVLPRLIDPVLSRIIENHLRKKGVKVVLNARIKEIVGKNGKVVGVRTEDGFYPADLVLLATGVIPNTDLAKQAGLLVSPLTGGIVVNERMQTSDPDIYAGGDCVEVVHLITGKRMLMPQGSLANKQGRVIGTNLAGGYARFKGTIGAFILKCFDMSIGGCGISLGVAKAEGFVDATYALNIQHERAHFFSIGCSYYNLVFDKRTGKVLGFQSVGPYTDGTLARVHAMSTLLLEKPSVADLVELELAYSPPFNTALDPINVVGHVAENLIFERFKPIEWEEVLRRLRERDRDLLIVDVRTPEEAKEMVQRYPNWINLPYQGAKEAIKTLPKDKDLVVVCSVGTRSYEVVRWLKAEGYDRVFMPMGGVVLAKSWGEDVR
;
A
#
# COMPACT_ATOMS: atom_id res chain seq x y z
N MET A 1 -12.58 15.81 35.55
CA MET A 1 -13.10 15.30 34.26
C MET A 1 -12.66 13.87 34.12
N ARG A 2 -13.62 12.95 33.98
CA ARG A 2 -13.41 11.52 33.79
C ARG A 2 -13.54 11.15 32.31
N VAL A 3 -12.50 10.56 31.75
CA VAL A 3 -12.46 10.10 30.37
C VAL A 3 -12.30 8.59 30.32
N LEU A 4 -13.24 7.92 29.65
CA LEU A 4 -13.16 6.50 29.35
C LEU A 4 -12.69 6.32 27.89
N VAL A 5 -11.73 5.42 27.68
CA VAL A 5 -11.19 5.08 26.36
C VAL A 5 -11.38 3.60 26.11
N ILE A 6 -12.03 3.24 25.01
CA ILE A 6 -12.27 1.85 24.60
C ILE A 6 -11.29 1.52 23.47
N GLY A 7 -10.31 0.65 23.77
CA GLY A 7 -9.20 0.27 22.90
C GLY A 7 -7.90 0.97 23.29
N ALA A 8 -6.89 0.18 23.63
CA ALA A 8 -5.61 0.62 24.20
C ALA A 8 -4.41 0.29 23.28
N VAL A 9 -4.61 0.30 21.96
CA VAL A 9 -3.51 0.20 20.97
C VAL A 9 -3.19 1.60 20.41
N ALA A 10 -3.21 1.84 19.09
CA ALA A 10 -2.65 3.04 18.48
C ALA A 10 -3.41 4.34 18.85
N CYS A 11 -4.70 4.46 18.49
CA CYS A 11 -5.44 5.71 18.66
C CYS A 11 -5.73 6.02 20.14
N GLY A 12 -6.25 5.05 20.90
CA GLY A 12 -6.66 5.25 22.28
C GLY A 12 -5.53 5.65 23.21
N THR A 13 -4.40 4.93 23.18
CA THR A 13 -3.21 5.30 23.97
C THR A 13 -2.68 6.69 23.60
N ARG A 14 -2.73 7.04 22.31
CA ARG A 14 -2.27 8.34 21.84
C ARG A 14 -3.17 9.47 22.30
N ALA A 15 -4.49 9.25 22.31
CA ALA A 15 -5.47 10.19 22.85
C ALA A 15 -5.30 10.37 24.36
N ALA A 16 -5.27 9.27 25.12
CA ALA A 16 -5.10 9.27 26.57
C ALA A 16 -3.81 9.98 26.99
N CYS A 17 -2.67 9.60 26.41
CA CYS A 17 -1.38 10.22 26.72
C CYS A 17 -1.30 11.69 26.30
N ARG A 18 -1.97 12.09 25.20
CA ARG A 18 -2.01 13.49 24.81
C ARG A 18 -2.86 14.31 25.77
N LEU A 19 -4.03 13.80 26.16
CA LEU A 19 -4.89 14.44 27.15
C LEU A 19 -4.14 14.63 28.47
N LYS A 20 -3.53 13.56 29.01
CA LYS A 20 -2.83 13.62 30.31
C LYS A 20 -1.69 14.64 30.33
N ARG A 21 -0.94 14.80 29.23
CA ARG A 21 0.10 15.84 29.12
C ARG A 21 -0.45 17.26 29.14
N LEU A 22 -1.67 17.47 28.66
CA LEU A 22 -2.31 18.80 28.63
C LEU A 22 -3.14 19.08 29.87
N ARG A 23 -3.68 18.02 30.49
CA ARG A 23 -4.52 18.04 31.69
C ARG A 23 -4.05 16.94 32.64
N PRO A 24 -2.99 17.21 33.42
CA PRO A 24 -2.47 16.24 34.39
C PRO A 24 -3.51 15.81 35.43
N ASP A 25 -4.50 16.67 35.71
CA ASP A 25 -5.63 16.46 36.61
C ASP A 25 -6.74 15.55 36.02
N ALA A 26 -6.70 15.22 34.73
CA ALA A 26 -7.71 14.37 34.11
C ALA A 26 -7.64 12.93 34.67
N GLU A 27 -8.80 12.41 35.06
CA GLU A 27 -9.00 10.98 35.37
C GLU A 27 -9.20 10.24 34.06
N ILE A 28 -8.30 9.32 33.72
CA ILE A 28 -8.36 8.57 32.47
C ILE A 28 -8.35 7.08 32.80
N LEU A 29 -9.37 6.38 32.31
CA LEU A 29 -9.45 4.94 32.31
C LEU A 29 -9.43 4.43 30.87
N MET A 30 -8.47 3.59 30.54
CA MET A 30 -8.48 2.82 29.29
C MET A 30 -8.94 1.41 29.57
N ILE A 31 -9.79 0.86 28.71
CA ILE A 31 -10.16 -0.55 28.74
C ILE A 31 -9.83 -1.21 27.41
N ASP A 32 -9.34 -2.44 27.47
CA ASP A 32 -9.11 -3.28 26.30
C ASP A 32 -9.54 -4.71 26.59
N GLN A 33 -10.15 -5.36 25.60
CA GLN A 33 -10.56 -6.76 25.71
C GLN A 33 -9.36 -7.71 25.56
N ASP A 34 -8.26 -7.25 24.97
CA ASP A 34 -7.02 -8.01 24.84
C ASP A 34 -6.14 -7.82 26.10
N GLN A 35 -5.20 -8.74 26.29
CA GLN A 35 -4.12 -8.62 27.28
C GLN A 35 -2.96 -7.74 26.76
N TYR A 36 -2.72 -7.76 25.44
CA TYR A 36 -1.62 -7.01 24.85
C TYR A 36 -2.09 -5.63 24.43
N ILE A 37 -1.53 -4.61 25.08
CA ILE A 37 -1.81 -3.20 24.80
C ILE A 37 -0.59 -2.47 24.26
N SER A 38 -0.83 -1.30 23.67
CA SER A 38 0.20 -0.35 23.21
C SER A 38 1.32 -0.96 22.34
N TYR A 39 0.98 -1.92 21.47
CA TYR A 39 1.93 -2.55 20.56
C TYR A 39 1.90 -1.92 19.15
N GLY A 40 3.01 -2.05 18.42
CA GLY A 40 3.11 -1.74 17.01
C GLY A 40 2.59 -2.90 16.17
N GLY A 41 1.29 -2.92 15.84
CA GLY A 41 0.68 -4.01 15.06
C GLY A 41 1.31 -4.23 13.68
N CYS A 42 1.82 -3.17 13.05
CA CYS A 42 2.59 -3.27 11.79
C CYS A 42 3.89 -4.07 11.94
N GLY A 43 4.36 -4.30 13.17
CA GLY A 43 5.53 -5.12 13.47
C GLY A 43 5.27 -6.63 13.47
N MET A 44 4.01 -7.08 13.41
CA MET A 44 3.67 -8.50 13.48
C MET A 44 4.29 -9.34 12.34
N PRO A 45 4.27 -8.90 11.07
CA PRO A 45 4.97 -9.63 10.01
C PRO A 45 6.49 -9.71 10.25
N TYR A 46 7.11 -8.65 10.76
CA TYR A 46 8.54 -8.63 11.09
C TYR A 46 8.89 -9.48 12.33
N TYR A 47 7.92 -9.76 13.20
CA TYR A 47 8.06 -10.80 14.20
C TYR A 47 8.04 -12.20 13.57
N LEU A 48 7.27 -12.41 12.51
CA LEU A 48 7.27 -13.67 11.75
C LEU A 48 8.57 -13.85 10.96
N THR A 49 9.14 -12.79 10.37
CA THR A 49 10.46 -12.86 9.67
C THR A 49 11.62 -13.17 10.62
N GLY A 50 11.47 -12.80 11.90
CA GLY A 50 12.52 -12.92 12.90
C GLY A 50 13.34 -11.65 13.10
N ASP A 51 13.12 -10.60 12.29
CA ASP A 51 13.70 -9.26 12.48
C ASP A 51 13.37 -8.72 13.89
N VAL A 52 12.15 -9.03 14.35
CA VAL A 52 11.75 -8.85 15.74
C VAL A 52 11.78 -10.21 16.44
N SER A 53 12.79 -10.40 17.30
CA SER A 53 13.05 -11.67 17.96
C SER A 53 11.97 -12.03 18.99
N HIS A 54 11.55 -11.08 19.81
CA HIS A 54 10.58 -11.26 20.89
C HIS A 54 9.34 -10.37 20.73
N ILE A 55 8.16 -10.92 21.00
CA ILE A 55 6.88 -10.23 20.78
C ILE A 55 6.76 -8.92 21.59
N ASP A 56 7.37 -8.90 22.79
CA ASP A 56 7.36 -7.71 23.65
C ASP A 56 8.10 -6.51 23.07
N GLU A 57 9.05 -6.70 22.14
CA GLU A 57 9.73 -5.59 21.47
C GLU A 57 8.73 -4.68 20.74
N LEU A 58 7.61 -5.24 20.27
CA LEU A 58 6.53 -4.46 19.64
C LEU A 58 5.81 -3.52 20.61
N ARG A 59 5.92 -3.76 21.92
CA ARG A 59 5.32 -2.92 22.99
C ARG A 59 6.37 -2.29 23.92
N ARG A 60 7.66 -2.47 23.67
CA ARG A 60 8.72 -1.82 24.44
C ARG A 60 8.92 -0.37 24.02
N THR A 61 9.53 0.38 24.93
CA THR A 61 10.06 1.72 24.70
C THR A 61 11.55 1.63 24.34
N THR A 62 12.14 2.74 23.88
CA THR A 62 13.58 2.82 23.59
C THR A 62 14.48 2.65 24.82
N PHE A 63 13.93 2.78 26.03
CA PHE A 63 14.63 2.53 27.31
C PHE A 63 14.16 1.22 27.95
N HIS A 64 13.66 0.28 27.13
CA HIS A 64 13.33 -1.10 27.49
C HIS A 64 12.17 -1.31 28.49
N ALA A 65 11.42 -0.26 28.84
CA ALA A 65 10.17 -0.45 29.60
C ALA A 65 9.07 -1.03 28.71
N ILE A 66 8.37 -2.05 29.21
CA ILE A 66 7.17 -2.62 28.58
C ILE A 66 6.01 -1.66 28.79
N ARG A 67 5.23 -1.36 27.74
CA ARG A 67 4.04 -0.49 27.82
C ARG A 67 2.81 -1.28 28.25
N ASP A 68 2.85 -1.86 29.44
CA ASP A 68 1.77 -2.57 30.11
C ASP A 68 0.97 -1.64 31.05
N GLU A 69 0.01 -2.20 31.78
CA GLU A 69 -0.85 -1.48 32.74
C GLU A 69 -0.03 -0.75 33.79
N ARG A 70 1.03 -1.39 34.30
CA ARG A 70 1.93 -0.79 35.29
C ARG A 70 2.64 0.43 34.72
N PHE A 71 3.18 0.34 33.51
CA PHE A 71 3.80 1.49 32.85
C PHE A 71 2.83 2.65 32.67
N PHE A 72 1.60 2.40 32.23
CA PHE A 72 0.62 3.48 32.06
C PHE A 72 0.23 4.10 33.41
N LYS A 73 0.10 3.30 34.46
CA LYS A 73 -0.19 3.79 35.80
C LYS A 73 0.94 4.63 36.37
N GLU A 74 2.13 4.05 36.47
CA GLU A 74 3.29 4.66 37.14
C GLU A 74 3.92 5.79 36.31
N ALA A 75 4.10 5.58 35.00
CA ALA A 75 4.84 6.52 34.15
C ALA A 75 3.93 7.50 33.38
N LYS A 76 2.62 7.25 33.31
CA LYS A 76 1.67 8.12 32.62
C LYS A 76 0.53 8.59 33.52
N GLY A 77 0.28 8.03 34.70
CA GLY A 77 -0.87 8.39 35.53
C GLY A 77 -2.21 8.09 34.85
N ILE A 78 -2.27 6.98 34.10
CA ILE A 78 -3.44 6.51 33.36
C ILE A 78 -3.74 5.09 33.83
N GLU A 79 -4.95 4.85 34.31
CA GLU A 79 -5.39 3.51 34.68
C GLU A 79 -5.77 2.73 33.42
N VAL A 80 -5.39 1.45 33.37
CA VAL A 80 -5.70 0.58 32.23
C VAL A 80 -6.20 -0.76 32.76
N LEU A 81 -7.33 -1.22 32.22
CA LEU A 81 -7.90 -2.54 32.49
C LEU A 81 -7.84 -3.35 31.19
N THR A 82 -6.99 -4.36 31.16
CA THR A 82 -6.95 -5.37 30.10
C THR A 82 -7.94 -6.48 30.40
N ARG A 83 -8.21 -7.34 29.42
CA ARG A 83 -9.20 -8.43 29.56
C ARG A 83 -10.58 -7.92 29.97
N VAL A 84 -10.92 -6.67 29.61
CA VAL A 84 -12.22 -6.03 29.89
C VAL A 84 -12.88 -5.59 28.59
N LYS A 85 -14.03 -6.17 28.29
CA LYS A 85 -14.78 -5.91 27.07
C LYS A 85 -15.91 -4.91 27.33
N ALA A 86 -15.95 -3.82 26.56
CA ALA A 86 -17.12 -2.96 26.48
C ALA A 86 -18.25 -3.66 25.70
N GLU A 87 -19.45 -3.70 26.27
CA GLU A 87 -20.60 -4.39 25.69
C GLU A 87 -21.69 -3.44 25.21
N GLU A 88 -21.93 -2.35 25.95
CA GLU A 88 -23.03 -1.43 25.69
C GLU A 88 -22.67 -0.02 26.15
N ILE A 89 -23.12 1.01 25.41
CA ILE A 89 -23.00 2.41 25.80
C ILE A 89 -24.39 2.98 26.03
N ASP A 90 -24.68 3.41 27.26
CA ASP A 90 -25.84 4.24 27.56
C ASP A 90 -25.43 5.72 27.49
N ARG A 91 -25.78 6.37 26.38
CA ARG A 91 -25.45 7.78 26.13
C ARG A 91 -26.19 8.75 27.05
N ARG A 92 -27.39 8.38 27.53
CA ARG A 92 -28.20 9.24 28.40
C ARG A 92 -27.66 9.24 29.82
N LYS A 93 -27.31 8.06 30.33
CA LYS A 93 -26.68 7.90 31.65
C LYS A 93 -25.18 8.20 31.63
N LYS A 94 -24.58 8.30 30.44
CA LYS A 94 -23.12 8.39 30.22
C LYS A 94 -22.36 7.28 30.93
N THR A 95 -22.82 6.04 30.74
CA THR A 95 -22.17 4.84 31.25
C THR A 95 -21.82 3.87 30.13
N VAL A 96 -20.81 3.03 30.37
CA VAL A 96 -20.48 1.88 29.53
C VAL A 96 -20.58 0.64 30.37
N LYS A 97 -21.39 -0.32 29.93
CA LYS A 97 -21.42 -1.66 30.52
C LYS A 97 -20.20 -2.43 30.03
N VAL A 98 -19.41 -2.94 30.97
CA VAL A 98 -18.22 -3.73 30.69
C VAL A 98 -18.34 -5.13 31.28
N ARG A 99 -17.60 -6.08 30.69
CA ARG A 99 -17.45 -7.45 31.17
C ARG A 99 -15.98 -7.78 31.35
N TRP A 100 -15.64 -8.25 32.54
CA TRP A 100 -14.34 -8.85 32.84
C TRP A 100 -14.28 -10.24 32.22
N LEU A 101 -13.34 -10.48 31.30
CA LEU A 101 -13.29 -11.73 30.53
C LEU A 101 -12.78 -12.92 31.35
N ASP A 102 -12.04 -12.67 32.43
CA ASP A 102 -11.53 -13.73 33.31
C ASP A 102 -12.59 -14.24 34.29
N THR A 103 -13.50 -13.37 34.75
CA THR A 103 -14.48 -13.70 35.79
C THR A 103 -15.93 -13.74 35.30
N GLY A 104 -16.20 -13.18 34.12
CA GLY A 104 -17.56 -12.97 33.61
C GLY A 104 -18.35 -11.86 34.32
N LYS A 105 -17.78 -11.22 35.36
CA LYS A 105 -18.42 -10.12 36.09
C LYS A 105 -18.72 -8.97 35.13
N THR A 106 -19.92 -8.40 35.26
CA THR A 106 -20.31 -7.18 34.54
C THR A 106 -20.47 -6.00 35.51
N GLU A 107 -20.17 -4.80 35.02
CA GLU A 107 -20.34 -3.55 35.78
C GLU A 107 -20.55 -2.36 34.84
N GLU A 108 -21.06 -1.26 35.37
CA GLU A 108 -21.19 0.00 34.63
C GLU A 108 -20.10 0.98 35.04
N ILE A 109 -19.45 1.58 34.05
CA ILE A 109 -18.41 2.61 34.23
C ILE A 109 -18.93 3.93 33.67
N GLY A 110 -19.06 4.95 34.52
CA GLY A 110 -19.46 6.30 34.12
C GLY A 110 -18.34 7.11 33.48
N TYR A 111 -18.69 8.05 32.59
CA TYR A 111 -17.76 8.95 31.92
C TYR A 111 -18.32 10.38 31.76
N ASP A 112 -17.43 11.37 31.74
CA ASP A 112 -17.78 12.72 31.24
C ASP A 112 -17.57 12.80 29.72
N LYS A 113 -16.51 12.14 29.23
CA LYS A 113 -16.18 11.98 27.80
C LYS A 113 -15.78 10.54 27.50
N LEU A 114 -16.15 10.07 26.31
CA LEU A 114 -15.82 8.73 25.82
C LEU A 114 -14.97 8.80 24.55
N VAL A 115 -14.02 7.87 24.39
CA VAL A 115 -13.24 7.68 23.16
C VAL A 115 -13.41 6.26 22.64
N LEU A 116 -13.88 6.11 21.41
CA LEU A 116 -13.96 4.85 20.70
C LEU A 116 -12.74 4.68 19.79
N ALA A 117 -11.83 3.79 20.17
CA ALA A 117 -10.63 3.41 19.42
C ALA A 117 -10.63 1.90 19.13
N THR A 118 -11.78 1.39 18.69
CA THR A 118 -12.11 -0.04 18.58
C THR A 118 -11.45 -0.76 17.40
N GLY A 119 -10.78 -0.02 16.52
CA GLY A 119 -10.01 -0.55 15.40
C GLY A 119 -10.86 -1.32 14.37
N THR A 120 -10.30 -2.39 13.83
CA THR A 120 -10.92 -3.24 12.82
C THR A 120 -10.93 -4.71 13.22
N LYS A 121 -11.74 -5.51 12.53
CA LYS A 121 -11.69 -6.98 12.55
C LYS A 121 -11.24 -7.49 11.17
N PRO A 122 -10.57 -8.64 11.07
CA PRO A 122 -10.31 -9.27 9.78
C PRO A 122 -11.59 -9.49 8.99
N LYS A 123 -11.53 -9.23 7.68
CA LYS A 123 -12.61 -9.63 6.77
C LYS A 123 -12.43 -11.12 6.50
N VAL A 124 -13.30 -11.95 7.05
CA VAL A 124 -13.34 -13.39 6.77
C VAL A 124 -14.28 -13.60 5.58
N PRO A 125 -13.82 -14.19 4.47
CA PRO A 125 -14.69 -14.47 3.32
C PRO A 125 -15.75 -15.52 3.71
N PRO A 126 -17.00 -15.40 3.23
CA PRO A 126 -18.08 -16.33 3.55
C PRO A 126 -17.96 -17.61 2.72
N ILE A 127 -16.87 -18.37 2.90
CA ILE A 127 -16.59 -19.64 2.22
C ILE A 127 -16.51 -20.79 3.23
N PRO A 128 -16.87 -22.03 2.85
CA PRO A 128 -16.70 -23.18 3.72
C PRO A 128 -15.24 -23.39 4.16
N GLY A 129 -15.05 -23.87 5.39
CA GLY A 129 -13.75 -24.28 5.93
C GLY A 129 -12.91 -23.18 6.57
N VAL A 130 -13.41 -21.95 6.72
CA VAL A 130 -12.68 -20.86 7.39
C VAL A 130 -12.39 -21.10 8.88
N ASP A 131 -13.15 -21.98 9.52
CA ASP A 131 -13.00 -22.34 10.95
C ASP A 131 -12.12 -23.58 11.17
N LEU A 132 -11.52 -24.15 10.11
CA LEU A 132 -10.65 -25.33 10.22
C LEU A 132 -9.38 -25.02 11.02
N GLU A 133 -8.87 -26.02 11.76
CA GLU A 133 -7.56 -25.91 12.40
C GLU A 133 -6.48 -25.71 11.33
N GLY A 134 -5.66 -24.67 11.49
CA GLY A 134 -4.62 -24.28 10.52
C GLY A 134 -5.03 -23.12 9.60
N VAL A 135 -6.27 -22.65 9.68
CA VAL A 135 -6.68 -21.37 9.09
C VAL A 135 -6.47 -20.26 10.12
N HIS A 136 -5.78 -19.19 9.72
CA HIS A 136 -5.43 -18.08 10.58
C HIS A 136 -5.74 -16.74 9.93
N THR A 137 -5.86 -15.72 10.77
CA THR A 137 -5.74 -14.30 10.40
C THR A 137 -4.51 -13.72 11.10
N LEU A 138 -4.07 -12.51 10.74
CA LEU A 138 -3.02 -11.79 11.46
C LEU A 138 -3.55 -10.41 11.91
N SER A 139 -4.20 -10.39 13.07
CA SER A 139 -4.95 -9.21 13.56
C SER A 139 -4.44 -8.65 14.89
N ASN A 140 -3.83 -9.50 15.71
CA ASN A 140 -3.30 -9.15 17.03
C ASN A 140 -2.06 -9.99 17.36
N LEU A 141 -1.37 -9.68 18.46
CA LEU A 141 -0.12 -10.35 18.81
C LEU A 141 -0.28 -11.85 19.07
N HIS A 142 -1.44 -12.31 19.54
CA HIS A 142 -1.68 -13.75 19.74
C HIS A 142 -1.69 -14.52 18.43
N ASP A 143 -2.23 -13.92 17.37
CA ASP A 143 -2.18 -14.52 16.03
C ASP A 143 -0.72 -14.71 15.59
N ALA A 144 0.10 -13.67 15.74
CA ALA A 144 1.50 -13.71 15.37
C ALA A 144 2.29 -14.75 16.18
N ILE A 145 2.05 -14.83 17.50
CA ILE A 145 2.65 -15.85 18.38
C ILE A 145 2.27 -17.25 17.91
N ARG A 146 0.96 -17.54 17.72
CA ARG A 146 0.49 -18.86 17.28
C ARG A 146 1.09 -19.29 15.95
N ILE A 147 1.17 -18.37 14.98
CA ILE A 147 1.78 -18.67 13.68
C ILE A 147 3.27 -18.95 13.85
N LYS A 148 4.01 -18.12 14.59
CA LYS A 148 5.45 -18.31 14.78
C LYS A 148 5.78 -19.60 15.53
N GLU A 149 4.99 -19.98 16.53
CA GLU A 149 5.17 -21.26 17.25
C GLU A 149 5.08 -22.46 16.31
N LYS A 150 4.14 -22.47 15.36
CA LYS A 150 4.02 -23.54 14.36
C LYS A 150 5.22 -23.58 13.40
N LEU A 151 5.72 -22.41 13.01
CA LEU A 151 6.91 -22.30 12.16
C LEU A 151 8.16 -22.84 12.88
N VAL A 152 8.39 -22.41 14.13
CA VAL A 152 9.52 -22.87 14.96
C VAL A 152 9.49 -24.37 15.19
N LYS A 153 8.30 -24.96 15.41
CA LYS A 153 8.14 -26.41 15.59
C LYS A 153 8.29 -27.20 14.27
N GLY A 154 8.43 -26.52 13.13
CA GLY A 154 8.52 -27.17 11.82
C GLY A 154 7.22 -27.87 11.40
N GLU A 155 6.08 -27.47 11.96
CA GLU A 155 4.75 -28.03 11.67
C GLU A 155 4.16 -27.53 10.36
N VAL A 156 4.73 -26.47 9.78
CA VAL A 156 4.30 -25.87 8.52
C VAL A 156 5.24 -26.30 7.39
N LYS A 157 4.69 -26.87 6.32
CA LYS A 157 5.42 -27.26 5.10
C LYS A 157 4.91 -26.56 3.86
N ASN A 158 3.61 -26.26 3.78
CA ASN A 158 2.98 -25.63 2.63
C ASN A 158 2.10 -24.45 3.08
N PRO A 159 2.70 -23.30 3.38
CA PRO A 159 1.93 -22.11 3.73
C PRO A 159 1.24 -21.52 2.49
N LEU A 160 -0.03 -21.15 2.65
CA LEU A 160 -0.82 -20.50 1.63
C LEU A 160 -1.42 -19.20 2.16
N VAL A 161 -1.25 -18.10 1.42
CA VAL A 161 -1.80 -16.79 1.75
C VAL A 161 -2.92 -16.45 0.78
N ILE A 162 -4.07 -16.03 1.31
CA ILE A 162 -5.23 -15.56 0.53
C ILE A 162 -5.34 -14.04 0.65
N GLY A 163 -5.08 -13.34 -0.46
CA GLY A 163 -5.08 -11.88 -0.57
C GLY A 163 -3.67 -11.31 -0.69
N ALA A 164 -3.43 -10.54 -1.75
CA ALA A 164 -2.16 -9.90 -2.10
C ALA A 164 -2.16 -8.38 -1.78
N GLY A 165 -2.76 -8.01 -0.64
CA GLY A 165 -2.62 -6.70 -0.02
C GLY A 165 -1.34 -6.59 0.83
N PHE A 166 -1.17 -5.49 1.57
CA PHE A 166 0.00 -5.26 2.45
C PHE A 166 0.36 -6.47 3.32
N ILE A 167 -0.57 -6.88 4.19
CA ILE A 167 -0.37 -7.99 5.12
C ILE A 167 -0.01 -9.28 4.38
N GLY A 168 -0.66 -9.52 3.24
CA GLY A 168 -0.40 -10.70 2.42
C GLY A 168 1.03 -10.73 1.90
N LEU A 169 1.51 -9.61 1.33
CA LEU A 169 2.86 -9.53 0.80
C LEU A 169 3.94 -9.59 1.90
N GLU A 170 3.75 -8.93 3.05
CA GLU A 170 4.69 -9.00 4.18
C GLU A 170 4.79 -10.42 4.75
N VAL A 171 3.67 -11.15 4.82
CA VAL A 171 3.68 -12.54 5.32
C VAL A 171 4.24 -13.51 4.29
N VAL A 172 3.99 -13.30 3.00
CA VAL A 172 4.61 -14.09 1.92
C VAL A 172 6.14 -13.99 2.00
N GLU A 173 6.68 -12.79 2.24
CA GLU A 173 8.11 -12.60 2.49
C GLU A 173 8.57 -13.38 3.72
N ALA A 174 7.86 -13.28 4.85
CA ALA A 174 8.21 -14.02 6.05
C ALA A 174 8.30 -15.52 5.80
N PHE A 175 7.27 -16.13 5.22
CA PHE A 175 7.26 -17.57 4.95
C PHE A 175 8.32 -17.98 3.92
N GLY A 176 8.48 -17.22 2.83
CA GLY A 176 9.34 -17.57 1.72
C GLY A 176 10.83 -17.35 2.00
N GLU A 177 11.21 -16.13 2.40
CA GLU A 177 12.61 -15.75 2.58
C GLU A 177 13.15 -16.18 3.95
N SER A 178 12.43 -15.88 5.03
CA SER A 178 12.95 -16.13 6.38
C SER A 178 12.83 -17.60 6.81
N TRP A 179 11.75 -18.28 6.41
CA TRP A 179 11.53 -19.70 6.76
C TRP A 179 11.84 -20.67 5.62
N GLY A 180 12.15 -20.19 4.41
CA GLY A 180 12.51 -21.04 3.27
C GLY A 180 11.38 -21.95 2.81
N LEU A 181 10.12 -21.56 3.02
CA LEU A 181 8.95 -22.39 2.71
C LEU A 181 8.41 -22.14 1.30
N PRO A 182 7.82 -23.16 0.63
CA PRO A 182 7.19 -23.02 -0.69
C PRO A 182 5.82 -22.33 -0.57
N VAL A 183 5.81 -21.00 -0.61
CA VAL A 183 4.59 -20.20 -0.40
C VAL A 183 3.70 -20.17 -1.66
N THR A 184 2.40 -20.40 -1.48
CA THR A 184 1.38 -20.08 -2.49
C THR A 184 0.61 -18.82 -2.12
N LEU A 185 0.51 -17.86 -3.03
CA LEU A 185 -0.28 -16.63 -2.88
C LEU A 185 -1.46 -16.67 -3.84
N LEU A 186 -2.68 -16.68 -3.30
CA LEU A 186 -3.92 -16.61 -4.07
C LEU A 186 -4.51 -15.20 -3.98
N GLU A 187 -4.82 -14.58 -5.12
CA GLU A 187 -5.46 -13.28 -5.20
C GLU A 187 -6.67 -13.34 -6.14
N TYR A 188 -7.79 -12.78 -5.69
CA TYR A 188 -9.03 -12.71 -6.45
C TYR A 188 -8.92 -11.77 -7.65
N PHE A 189 -8.21 -10.66 -7.50
CA PHE A 189 -8.02 -9.67 -8.55
C PHE A 189 -6.96 -10.12 -9.58
N PRO A 190 -6.93 -9.51 -10.78
CA PRO A 190 -5.93 -9.82 -11.81
C PRO A 190 -4.56 -9.19 -11.53
N GLN A 191 -4.30 -8.71 -10.30
CA GLN A 191 -3.07 -8.03 -9.93
C GLN A 191 -2.85 -8.08 -8.41
N VAL A 192 -1.59 -7.91 -7.98
CA VAL A 192 -1.26 -7.65 -6.57
C VAL A 192 -1.53 -6.19 -6.21
N LEU A 193 -1.66 -5.89 -4.91
CA LEU A 193 -2.02 -4.55 -4.41
C LEU A 193 -3.18 -3.89 -5.20
N PRO A 194 -4.31 -4.61 -5.38
CA PRO A 194 -5.38 -4.18 -6.26
C PRO A 194 -5.94 -2.80 -5.86
N ARG A 195 -6.20 -1.96 -6.87
CA ARG A 195 -6.69 -0.57 -6.76
C ARG A 195 -5.69 0.44 -6.15
N LEU A 196 -4.69 -0.03 -5.41
CA LEU A 196 -3.70 0.83 -4.77
C LEU A 196 -2.56 1.23 -5.71
N ILE A 197 -2.04 0.26 -6.48
CA ILE A 197 -0.96 0.42 -7.44
C ILE A 197 -1.48 0.15 -8.86
N ASP A 198 -0.98 0.91 -9.84
CA ASP A 198 -1.35 0.72 -11.24
C ASP A 198 -0.76 -0.59 -11.83
N PRO A 199 -1.46 -1.22 -12.79
CA PRO A 199 -1.04 -2.50 -13.38
C PRO A 199 0.42 -2.53 -13.88
N VAL A 200 0.88 -1.40 -14.46
CA VAL A 200 2.25 -1.22 -14.98
C VAL A 200 3.32 -1.53 -13.93
N LEU A 201 3.08 -1.16 -12.66
CA LEU A 201 3.98 -1.43 -11.53
C LEU A 201 3.62 -2.75 -10.84
N SER A 202 2.34 -3.12 -10.78
CA SER A 202 1.94 -4.40 -10.17
C SER A 202 2.57 -5.61 -10.85
N ARG A 203 2.73 -5.58 -12.18
CA ARG A 203 3.37 -6.68 -12.93
C ARG A 203 4.85 -6.83 -12.58
N ILE A 204 5.53 -5.75 -12.19
CA ILE A 204 6.92 -5.77 -11.71
C ILE A 204 7.00 -6.53 -10.39
N ILE A 205 6.08 -6.20 -9.47
CA ILE A 205 5.99 -6.84 -8.15
C ILE A 205 5.63 -8.32 -8.31
N GLU A 206 4.69 -8.65 -9.19
CA GLU A 206 4.32 -10.04 -9.48
C GLU A 206 5.51 -10.87 -9.98
N ASN A 207 6.25 -10.36 -10.98
CA ASN A 207 7.42 -11.03 -11.50
C ASN A 207 8.52 -11.19 -10.42
N HIS A 208 8.67 -10.18 -9.56
CA HIS A 208 9.59 -10.24 -8.43
C HIS A 208 9.23 -11.36 -7.45
N LEU A 209 7.96 -11.47 -7.05
CA LEU A 209 7.47 -12.56 -6.19
C LEU A 209 7.74 -13.93 -6.82
N ARG A 210 7.47 -14.10 -8.12
CA ARG A 210 7.75 -15.35 -8.83
C ARG A 210 9.24 -15.68 -8.86
N LYS A 211 10.12 -14.70 -9.05
CA LYS A 211 11.58 -14.86 -8.97
C LYS A 211 12.07 -15.25 -7.58
N LYS A 212 11.34 -14.85 -6.53
CA LYS A 212 11.56 -15.27 -5.14
C LYS A 212 11.00 -16.65 -4.81
N GLY A 213 10.47 -17.38 -5.80
CA GLY A 213 9.93 -18.73 -5.63
C GLY A 213 8.49 -18.78 -5.12
N VAL A 214 7.80 -17.64 -5.02
CA VAL A 214 6.39 -17.61 -4.63
C VAL A 214 5.52 -18.07 -5.79
N LYS A 215 4.63 -19.04 -5.52
CA LYS A 215 3.59 -19.44 -6.48
C LYS A 215 2.44 -18.43 -6.43
N VAL A 216 2.50 -17.42 -7.28
CA VAL A 216 1.45 -16.39 -7.40
C VAL A 216 0.34 -16.87 -8.34
N VAL A 217 -0.90 -16.86 -7.86
CA VAL A 217 -2.11 -17.20 -8.62
C VAL A 217 -3.10 -16.04 -8.51
N LEU A 218 -3.19 -15.27 -9.59
CA LEU A 218 -4.14 -14.17 -9.73
C LEU A 218 -5.48 -14.69 -10.30
N ASN A 219 -6.53 -13.88 -10.21
CA ASN A 219 -7.90 -14.27 -10.58
C ASN A 219 -8.44 -15.52 -9.86
N ALA A 220 -7.85 -15.92 -8.73
CA ALA A 220 -8.22 -17.12 -8.00
C ALA A 220 -9.63 -16.99 -7.39
N ARG A 221 -10.61 -17.69 -7.97
CA ARG A 221 -11.98 -17.79 -7.44
C ARG A 221 -12.06 -18.94 -6.45
N ILE A 222 -11.92 -18.64 -5.16
CA ILE A 222 -11.91 -19.65 -4.09
C ILE A 222 -13.33 -20.15 -3.82
N LYS A 223 -13.52 -21.48 -3.81
CA LYS A 223 -14.79 -22.14 -3.48
C LYS A 223 -14.86 -22.53 -2.01
N GLU A 224 -13.79 -23.13 -1.49
CA GLU A 224 -13.72 -23.65 -0.12
C GLU A 224 -12.27 -23.82 0.35
N ILE A 225 -12.09 -23.81 1.66
CA ILE A 225 -10.88 -24.31 2.32
C ILE A 225 -11.16 -25.77 2.71
N VAL A 226 -10.36 -26.69 2.18
CA VAL A 226 -10.59 -28.13 2.30
C VAL A 226 -9.92 -28.64 3.56
N GLY A 227 -10.66 -29.41 4.35
CA GLY A 227 -10.17 -30.02 5.59
C GLY A 227 -10.21 -31.55 5.58
N LYS A 228 -9.33 -32.16 6.36
CA LYS A 228 -9.34 -33.59 6.71
C LYS A 228 -9.17 -33.71 8.22
N ASN A 229 -10.05 -34.45 8.89
CA ASN A 229 -10.04 -34.61 10.35
C ASN A 229 -10.04 -33.26 11.11
N GLY A 230 -10.77 -32.26 10.60
CA GLY A 230 -10.85 -30.92 11.19
C GLY A 230 -9.65 -30.00 10.93
N LYS A 231 -8.61 -30.47 10.23
CA LYS A 231 -7.41 -29.69 9.89
C LYS A 231 -7.38 -29.33 8.42
N VAL A 232 -6.87 -28.16 8.07
CA VAL A 232 -6.69 -27.73 6.68
C VAL A 232 -5.72 -28.65 5.94
N VAL A 233 -6.05 -28.99 4.69
CA VAL A 233 -5.18 -29.73 3.76
C VAL A 233 -4.98 -29.01 2.42
N GLY A 234 -5.72 -27.93 2.18
CA GLY A 234 -5.55 -27.10 0.99
C GLY A 234 -6.73 -26.17 0.72
N VAL A 235 -6.63 -25.43 -0.38
CA VAL A 235 -7.65 -24.51 -0.86
C VAL A 235 -8.12 -24.93 -2.24
N ARG A 236 -9.44 -25.00 -2.43
CA ARG A 236 -10.04 -25.31 -3.72
C ARG A 236 -10.54 -24.03 -4.37
N THR A 237 -10.13 -23.83 -5.62
CA THR A 237 -10.58 -22.74 -6.49
C THR A 237 -11.45 -23.31 -7.62
N GLU A 238 -11.97 -22.45 -8.48
CA GLU A 238 -12.61 -22.86 -9.74
C GLU A 238 -11.66 -23.65 -10.65
N ASP A 239 -10.39 -23.25 -10.70
CA ASP A 239 -9.43 -23.74 -11.69
C ASP A 239 -8.45 -24.79 -11.15
N GLY A 240 -8.50 -25.11 -9.85
CA GLY A 240 -7.58 -26.08 -9.27
C GLY A 240 -7.61 -26.20 -7.75
N PHE A 241 -6.80 -27.14 -7.25
CA PHE A 241 -6.57 -27.41 -5.83
C PHE A 241 -5.12 -27.09 -5.46
N TYR A 242 -4.95 -26.38 -4.34
CA TYR A 242 -3.66 -25.95 -3.83
C TYR A 242 -3.43 -26.54 -2.43
N PRO A 243 -2.50 -27.51 -2.26
CA PRO A 243 -2.19 -28.09 -0.96
C PRO A 243 -1.71 -27.03 0.03
N ALA A 244 -2.17 -27.13 1.29
CA ALA A 244 -1.75 -26.24 2.37
C ALA A 244 -1.95 -26.88 3.75
N ASP A 245 -0.98 -26.70 4.65
CA ASP A 245 -1.10 -27.07 6.07
C ASP A 245 -1.21 -25.84 7.00
N LEU A 246 -1.07 -24.65 6.42
CA LEU A 246 -1.38 -23.36 7.02
C LEU A 246 -2.01 -22.46 5.96
N VAL A 247 -3.17 -21.89 6.25
CA VAL A 247 -3.82 -20.87 5.41
C VAL A 247 -3.91 -19.56 6.17
N LEU A 248 -3.31 -18.49 5.65
CA LEU A 248 -3.48 -17.14 6.17
C LEU A 248 -4.49 -16.36 5.34
N LEU A 249 -5.54 -15.87 5.99
CA LEU A 249 -6.52 -14.96 5.41
C LEU A 249 -6.05 -13.50 5.56
N ALA A 250 -5.67 -12.89 4.44
CA ALA A 250 -5.26 -11.49 4.32
C ALA A 250 -6.21 -10.70 3.38
N THR A 251 -7.52 -10.98 3.45
CA THR A 251 -8.53 -10.45 2.50
C THR A 251 -9.07 -9.06 2.84
N GLY A 252 -8.32 -8.31 3.64
CA GLY A 252 -8.68 -6.99 4.15
C GLY A 252 -9.34 -7.01 5.53
N VAL A 253 -9.84 -5.86 5.95
CA VAL A 253 -10.39 -5.64 7.28
C VAL A 253 -11.71 -4.88 7.22
N ILE A 254 -12.51 -4.99 8.28
CA ILE A 254 -13.78 -4.27 8.46
C ILE A 254 -13.74 -3.42 9.75
N PRO A 255 -14.28 -2.19 9.76
CA PRO A 255 -14.36 -1.35 10.96
C PRO A 255 -15.13 -2.03 12.09
N ASN A 256 -14.61 -1.94 13.32
CA ASN A 256 -15.28 -2.49 14.50
C ASN A 256 -16.30 -1.46 15.06
N THR A 257 -17.50 -1.43 14.49
CA THR A 257 -18.50 -0.38 14.75
C THR A 257 -19.75 -0.85 15.49
N ASP A 258 -19.79 -2.11 15.93
CA ASP A 258 -20.97 -2.71 16.58
C ASP A 258 -21.43 -1.91 17.79
N LEU A 259 -20.49 -1.54 18.67
CA LEU A 259 -20.76 -0.75 19.88
C LEU A 259 -21.34 0.63 19.53
N ALA A 260 -20.82 1.28 18.50
CA ALA A 260 -21.31 2.58 18.04
C ALA A 260 -22.71 2.50 17.43
N LYS A 261 -22.97 1.46 16.61
CA LYS A 261 -24.29 1.21 16.02
C LYS A 261 -25.34 0.96 17.11
N GLN A 262 -25.03 0.09 18.07
CA GLN A 262 -25.94 -0.23 19.18
C GLN A 262 -26.23 0.99 20.05
N ALA A 263 -25.24 1.87 20.24
CA ALA A 263 -25.41 3.15 20.93
C ALA A 263 -26.17 4.23 20.12
N GLY A 264 -26.61 3.92 18.88
CA GLY A 264 -27.28 4.87 18.01
C GLY A 264 -26.39 6.03 17.53
N LEU A 265 -25.07 5.81 17.44
CA LEU A 265 -24.16 6.74 16.78
C LEU A 265 -24.23 6.58 15.26
N LEU A 266 -23.97 7.66 14.53
CA LEU A 266 -23.92 7.60 13.07
C LEU A 266 -22.77 6.71 12.60
N VAL A 267 -23.13 5.68 11.82
CA VAL A 267 -22.21 4.81 11.12
C VAL A 267 -22.59 4.82 9.64
N SER A 268 -21.59 5.03 8.80
CA SER A 268 -21.78 5.17 7.36
C SER A 268 -22.27 3.85 6.75
N PRO A 269 -23.40 3.83 6.01
CA PRO A 269 -23.85 2.62 5.33
C PRO A 269 -22.94 2.24 4.16
N LEU A 270 -22.20 3.21 3.61
CA LEU A 270 -21.30 3.01 2.48
C LEU A 270 -19.95 2.42 2.92
N THR A 271 -19.35 2.98 3.96
CA THR A 271 -18.00 2.58 4.40
C THR A 271 -18.03 1.64 5.61
N GLY A 272 -19.13 1.62 6.37
CA GLY A 272 -19.22 0.88 7.64
C GLY A 272 -18.48 1.53 8.81
N GLY A 273 -17.78 2.64 8.60
CA GLY A 273 -17.03 3.37 9.62
C GLY A 273 -17.89 4.33 10.44
N ILE A 274 -17.48 4.60 11.68
CA ILE A 274 -18.11 5.61 12.54
C ILE A 274 -17.93 6.99 11.88
N VAL A 275 -19.02 7.73 11.73
CA VAL A 275 -19.00 9.08 11.15
C VAL A 275 -18.48 10.04 12.20
N VAL A 276 -17.41 10.75 11.85
CA VAL A 276 -16.83 11.80 12.70
C VAL A 276 -16.69 13.12 11.95
N ASN A 277 -16.68 14.21 12.71
CA ASN A 277 -16.26 15.52 12.20
C ASN A 277 -14.72 15.64 12.22
N GLU A 278 -14.17 16.75 11.71
CA GLU A 278 -12.71 16.97 11.69
C GLU A 278 -12.07 17.09 13.07
N ARG A 279 -12.87 17.35 14.12
CA ARG A 279 -12.40 17.34 15.52
C ARG A 279 -12.42 15.93 16.13
N MET A 280 -12.73 14.92 15.31
CA MET A 280 -12.87 13.51 15.68
C MET A 280 -14.04 13.22 16.64
N GLN A 281 -15.04 14.12 16.70
CA GLN A 281 -16.27 13.88 17.45
C GLN A 281 -17.25 13.08 16.62
N THR A 282 -17.97 12.17 17.27
CA THR A 282 -19.08 11.42 16.67
C THR A 282 -20.34 12.30 16.56
N SER A 283 -21.49 11.70 16.23
CA SER A 283 -22.80 12.37 16.33
C SER A 283 -23.20 12.74 17.76
N ASP A 284 -22.46 12.28 18.77
CA ASP A 284 -22.58 12.71 20.15
C ASP A 284 -21.38 13.62 20.52
N PRO A 285 -21.61 14.86 21.02
CA PRO A 285 -20.53 15.80 21.34
C PRO A 285 -19.64 15.36 22.51
N ASP A 286 -20.08 14.38 23.32
CA ASP A 286 -19.32 13.81 24.43
C ASP A 286 -18.55 12.54 24.04
N ILE A 287 -18.74 12.03 22.82
CA ILE A 287 -18.10 10.83 22.32
C ILE A 287 -17.22 11.15 21.12
N TYR A 288 -15.93 10.82 21.23
CA TYR A 288 -14.95 10.89 20.16
C TYR A 288 -14.69 9.50 19.59
N ALA A 289 -14.26 9.42 18.34
CA ALA A 289 -13.81 8.17 17.74
C ALA A 289 -12.61 8.40 16.83
N GLY A 290 -11.73 7.40 16.70
CA GLY A 290 -10.58 7.48 15.82
C GLY A 290 -9.83 6.16 15.69
N GLY A 291 -8.86 6.13 14.78
CA GLY A 291 -8.23 4.91 14.30
C GLY A 291 -9.07 4.25 13.21
N ASP A 292 -8.88 2.95 13.04
CA ASP A 292 -9.38 2.24 11.86
C ASP A 292 -10.91 1.96 11.91
N CYS A 293 -11.58 2.36 13.00
CA CYS A 293 -13.03 2.25 13.15
C CYS A 293 -13.82 3.43 12.55
N VAL A 294 -13.16 4.53 12.16
CA VAL A 294 -13.82 5.71 11.59
C VAL A 294 -13.67 5.76 10.08
N GLU A 295 -14.60 6.46 9.42
CA GLU A 295 -14.36 6.92 8.05
C GLU A 295 -13.60 8.25 8.03
N VAL A 296 -12.78 8.45 7.00
CA VAL A 296 -11.95 9.64 6.80
C VAL A 296 -12.17 10.21 5.40
N VAL A 297 -11.89 11.49 5.21
CA VAL A 297 -11.93 12.14 3.89
C VAL A 297 -10.63 11.89 3.14
N HIS A 298 -10.73 11.42 1.89
CA HIS A 298 -9.60 11.38 0.95
C HIS A 298 -9.45 12.74 0.28
N LEU A 299 -8.31 13.41 0.48
CA LEU A 299 -8.14 14.82 0.13
C LEU A 299 -8.09 15.10 -1.38
N ILE A 300 -7.79 14.09 -2.20
CA ILE A 300 -7.78 14.23 -3.67
C ILE A 300 -9.19 14.13 -4.27
N THR A 301 -10.00 13.19 -3.78
CA THR A 301 -11.33 12.88 -4.33
C THR A 301 -12.45 13.60 -3.58
N GLY A 302 -12.18 14.07 -2.36
CA GLY A 302 -13.18 14.64 -1.45
C GLY A 302 -14.14 13.60 -0.85
N LYS A 303 -14.04 12.32 -1.25
CA LYS A 303 -14.93 11.26 -0.78
C LYS A 303 -14.48 10.69 0.56
N ARG A 304 -15.44 10.10 1.26
CA ARG A 304 -15.19 9.38 2.51
C ARG A 304 -14.78 7.94 2.23
N MET A 305 -13.80 7.43 2.97
CA MET A 305 -13.29 6.08 2.83
C MET A 305 -12.77 5.53 4.16
N LEU A 306 -12.45 4.24 4.17
CA LEU A 306 -11.65 3.63 5.23
C LEU A 306 -10.18 3.68 4.85
N MET A 307 -9.32 4.01 5.81
CA MET A 307 -7.86 4.00 5.63
C MET A 307 -7.20 3.43 6.89
N PRO A 308 -7.20 2.08 7.05
CA PRO A 308 -6.66 1.44 8.24
C PRO A 308 -5.14 1.55 8.25
N GLN A 309 -4.61 2.53 8.99
CA GLN A 309 -3.20 2.85 9.03
C GLN A 309 -2.81 3.32 10.43
N GLY A 310 -1.83 2.64 11.04
CA GLY A 310 -1.35 2.97 12.37
C GLY A 310 -0.84 4.42 12.49
N SER A 311 -0.26 4.97 11.42
CA SER A 311 0.19 6.37 11.36
C SER A 311 -0.98 7.36 11.46
N LEU A 312 -2.10 7.09 10.78
CA LEU A 312 -3.31 7.91 10.83
C LEU A 312 -4.01 7.77 12.17
N ALA A 313 -4.11 6.56 12.72
CA ALA A 313 -4.64 6.32 14.06
C ALA A 313 -3.91 7.16 15.14
N ASN A 314 -2.58 7.26 15.04
CA ASN A 314 -1.78 8.13 15.93
C ASN A 314 -2.06 9.63 15.72
N LYS A 315 -2.17 10.09 14.46
CA LYS A 315 -2.50 11.49 14.16
C LYS A 315 -3.88 11.87 14.71
N GLN A 316 -4.87 11.01 14.51
CA GLN A 316 -6.23 11.17 15.00
C GLN A 316 -6.29 11.13 16.54
N GLY A 317 -5.62 10.18 17.19
CA GLY A 317 -5.53 10.14 18.65
C GLY A 317 -4.95 11.43 19.24
N ARG A 318 -3.93 12.02 18.60
CA ARG A 318 -3.40 13.33 19.02
C ARG A 318 -4.44 14.46 18.91
N VAL A 319 -5.27 14.45 17.86
CA VAL A 319 -6.37 15.42 17.70
C VAL A 319 -7.40 15.25 18.81
N ILE A 320 -7.87 14.00 19.04
CA ILE A 320 -8.82 13.66 20.10
C ILE A 320 -8.31 14.15 21.46
N GLY A 321 -7.10 13.76 21.85
CA GLY A 321 -6.54 14.14 23.16
C GLY A 321 -6.36 15.65 23.33
N THR A 322 -6.15 16.41 22.25
CA THR A 322 -6.08 17.88 22.30
C THR A 322 -7.47 18.50 22.47
N ASN A 323 -8.48 17.98 21.77
CA ASN A 323 -9.85 18.47 21.87
C ASN A 323 -10.51 18.12 23.21
N LEU A 324 -10.21 16.94 23.78
CA LEU A 324 -10.63 16.57 25.14
C LEU A 324 -10.06 17.51 26.20
N ALA A 325 -8.86 18.05 25.99
CA ALA A 325 -8.23 19.01 26.89
C ALA A 325 -8.83 20.44 26.81
N GLY A 326 -9.81 20.67 25.93
CA GLY A 326 -10.39 21.99 25.66
C GLY A 326 -9.73 22.75 24.51
N GLY A 327 -8.78 22.15 23.80
CA GLY A 327 -8.12 22.76 22.63
C GLY A 327 -8.94 22.67 21.34
N TYR A 328 -8.35 23.19 20.26
CA TYR A 328 -8.92 23.15 18.91
C TYR A 328 -7.93 22.54 17.92
N ALA A 329 -8.03 21.22 17.72
CA ALA A 329 -7.26 20.47 16.74
C ALA A 329 -8.18 19.83 15.70
N ARG A 330 -7.70 19.72 14.46
CA ARG A 330 -8.45 19.15 13.32
C ARG A 330 -7.63 18.07 12.60
N PHE A 331 -8.30 17.03 12.14
CA PHE A 331 -7.82 16.06 11.16
C PHE A 331 -8.63 16.24 9.87
N LYS A 332 -8.00 16.87 8.86
CA LYS A 332 -8.70 17.26 7.62
C LYS A 332 -8.97 16.09 6.67
N GLY A 333 -8.25 14.98 6.83
CA GLY A 333 -8.28 13.85 5.90
C GLY A 333 -6.90 13.29 5.63
N THR A 334 -6.80 12.47 4.59
CA THR A 334 -5.55 11.82 4.16
C THR A 334 -5.39 11.88 2.64
N ILE A 335 -4.13 11.92 2.18
CA ILE A 335 -3.76 11.71 0.78
C ILE A 335 -3.40 10.23 0.51
N GLY A 336 -3.49 9.35 1.51
CA GLY A 336 -3.27 7.91 1.33
C GLY A 336 -1.80 7.54 1.09
N ALA A 337 -0.85 8.18 1.76
CA ALA A 337 0.56 7.77 1.66
C ALA A 337 0.77 6.37 2.24
N PHE A 338 1.59 5.57 1.57
CA PHE A 338 1.99 4.25 2.02
C PHE A 338 3.39 3.88 1.53
N ILE A 339 3.99 2.92 2.25
CA ILE A 339 5.21 2.24 1.84
C ILE A 339 5.16 0.81 2.39
N LEU A 340 5.78 -0.11 1.66
CA LEU A 340 5.81 -1.55 1.92
C LEU A 340 7.18 -2.11 1.49
N LYS A 341 7.74 -3.00 2.29
CA LYS A 341 8.84 -3.89 1.89
C LYS A 341 8.24 -5.17 1.31
N CYS A 342 8.81 -5.64 0.21
CA CYS A 342 8.48 -6.92 -0.39
C CYS A 342 9.79 -7.56 -0.84
N PHE A 343 10.37 -8.41 0.01
CA PHE A 343 11.74 -8.92 -0.12
C PHE A 343 12.75 -7.77 -0.28
N ASP A 344 13.57 -7.76 -1.32
CA ASP A 344 14.55 -6.70 -1.63
C ASP A 344 13.94 -5.52 -2.43
N MET A 345 12.61 -5.39 -2.45
CA MET A 345 11.90 -4.31 -3.14
C MET A 345 11.17 -3.37 -2.16
N SER A 346 11.29 -2.06 -2.40
CA SER A 346 10.43 -1.04 -1.81
C SER A 346 9.28 -0.69 -2.76
N ILE A 347 8.07 -0.67 -2.22
CA ILE A 347 6.85 -0.29 -2.94
C ILE A 347 6.20 0.86 -2.17
N GLY A 348 5.93 1.99 -2.80
CA GLY A 348 5.34 3.13 -2.12
C GLY A 348 4.48 3.99 -3.03
N GLY A 349 3.66 4.83 -2.43
CA GLY A 349 2.81 5.74 -3.18
C GLY A 349 1.96 6.66 -2.32
N CYS A 350 1.26 7.56 -3.00
CA CYS A 350 0.30 8.50 -2.42
C CYS A 350 -0.68 8.99 -3.50
N GLY A 351 -1.82 9.54 -3.07
CA GLY A 351 -2.90 9.94 -3.97
C GLY A 351 -3.68 8.74 -4.50
N ILE A 352 -4.12 8.80 -5.76
CA ILE A 352 -4.95 7.76 -6.38
C ILE A 352 -4.27 7.14 -7.61
N SER A 353 -4.52 5.85 -7.85
CA SER A 353 -4.14 5.13 -9.07
C SER A 353 -4.97 5.61 -10.27
N LEU A 354 -4.50 5.32 -11.49
CA LEU A 354 -5.19 5.71 -12.73
C LEU A 354 -6.60 5.10 -12.80
N GLY A 355 -6.73 3.83 -12.42
CA GLY A 355 -8.03 3.15 -12.39
C GLY A 355 -9.02 3.82 -11.44
N VAL A 356 -8.53 4.26 -10.27
CA VAL A 356 -9.35 5.02 -9.31
C VAL A 356 -9.65 6.42 -9.85
N ALA A 357 -8.68 7.13 -10.42
CA ALA A 357 -8.90 8.46 -11.00
C ALA A 357 -10.03 8.45 -12.05
N LYS A 358 -10.02 7.49 -12.96
CA LYS A 358 -11.09 7.34 -13.97
C LYS A 358 -12.45 7.04 -13.32
N ALA A 359 -12.49 6.14 -12.34
CA ALA A 359 -13.72 5.82 -11.61
C ALA A 359 -14.27 7.01 -10.80
N GLU A 360 -13.40 7.93 -10.40
CA GLU A 360 -13.72 9.16 -9.68
C GLU A 360 -14.15 10.33 -10.60
N GLY A 361 -14.18 10.11 -11.92
CA GLY A 361 -14.68 11.08 -12.90
C GLY A 361 -13.60 11.95 -13.54
N PHE A 362 -12.31 11.68 -13.30
CA PHE A 362 -11.22 12.31 -14.04
C PHE A 362 -11.08 11.65 -15.42
N VAL A 363 -11.92 12.07 -16.37
CA VAL A 363 -12.02 11.46 -17.71
C VAL A 363 -10.72 11.58 -18.52
N ASP A 364 -9.97 12.66 -18.31
CA ASP A 364 -8.69 12.94 -18.97
C ASP A 364 -7.50 12.41 -18.14
N ALA A 365 -7.74 11.62 -17.10
CA ALA A 365 -6.68 11.03 -16.32
C ALA A 365 -5.82 10.08 -17.17
N THR A 366 -4.52 10.28 -17.09
CA THR A 366 -3.50 9.44 -17.69
C THR A 366 -2.32 9.27 -16.73
N TYR A 367 -1.29 8.57 -17.17
CA TYR A 367 -0.07 8.37 -16.39
C TYR A 367 1.19 8.69 -17.19
N ALA A 368 2.23 9.11 -16.48
CA ALA A 368 3.60 9.24 -16.98
C ALA A 368 4.49 8.28 -16.21
N LEU A 369 5.40 7.60 -16.92
CA LEU A 369 6.32 6.62 -16.32
C LEU A 369 7.76 7.03 -16.57
N ASN A 370 8.55 7.07 -15.50
CA ASN A 370 10.00 7.26 -15.53
C ASN A 370 10.70 6.01 -14.94
N ILE A 371 11.76 5.55 -15.59
CA ILE A 371 12.63 4.49 -15.07
C ILE A 371 14.04 5.06 -15.00
N GLN A 372 14.54 5.21 -13.77
CA GLN A 372 15.77 5.93 -13.50
C GLN A 372 16.44 5.39 -12.24
N HIS A 373 17.75 5.58 -12.13
CA HIS A 373 18.47 5.40 -10.88
C HIS A 373 18.01 6.41 -9.81
N GLU A 374 17.94 5.96 -8.55
CA GLU A 374 17.57 6.84 -7.42
C GLU A 374 18.66 7.87 -7.08
N ARG A 375 19.89 7.59 -7.53
CA ARG A 375 21.16 8.26 -7.25
C ARG A 375 21.95 8.42 -8.54
N ALA A 376 23.03 9.20 -8.52
CA ALA A 376 23.94 9.26 -9.67
C ALA A 376 24.38 7.84 -10.09
N HIS A 377 24.51 7.60 -11.40
CA HIS A 377 24.69 6.25 -11.95
C HIS A 377 25.91 5.50 -11.38
N PHE A 378 26.99 6.21 -11.02
CA PHE A 378 28.18 5.65 -10.38
C PHE A 378 28.05 5.37 -8.87
N PHE A 379 26.90 5.66 -8.27
CA PHE A 379 26.51 5.31 -6.89
C PHE A 379 25.26 4.42 -6.84
N SER A 380 24.78 3.98 -7.98
CA SER A 380 23.49 3.32 -8.10
C SER A 380 23.57 1.82 -7.85
N ILE A 381 22.52 1.26 -7.25
CA ILE A 381 22.35 -0.19 -7.04
C ILE A 381 21.22 -0.78 -7.89
N GLY A 382 20.63 0.02 -8.80
CA GLY A 382 19.52 -0.40 -9.64
C GLY A 382 18.67 0.78 -10.14
N CYS A 383 17.63 0.48 -10.93
CA CYS A 383 16.63 1.48 -11.32
C CYS A 383 15.38 1.32 -10.47
N SER A 384 14.71 2.45 -10.26
CA SER A 384 13.36 2.53 -9.71
C SER A 384 12.40 3.00 -10.80
N TYR A 385 11.13 2.69 -10.59
CA TYR A 385 10.01 2.90 -11.51
C TYR A 385 9.07 3.90 -10.84
N TYR A 386 8.91 5.06 -11.47
CA TYR A 386 8.13 6.18 -10.94
C TYR A 386 6.94 6.42 -11.85
N ASN A 387 5.74 6.26 -11.31
CA ASN A 387 4.49 6.41 -12.02
C ASN A 387 3.72 7.61 -11.46
N LEU A 388 3.46 8.61 -12.31
CA LEU A 388 2.71 9.81 -11.97
C LEU A 388 1.34 9.76 -12.63
N VAL A 389 0.26 9.81 -11.84
CA VAL A 389 -1.12 9.88 -12.33
C VAL A 389 -1.56 11.34 -12.31
N PHE A 390 -2.04 11.84 -13.43
CA PHE A 390 -2.44 13.25 -13.59
C PHE A 390 -3.59 13.40 -14.58
N ASP A 391 -4.35 14.50 -14.44
CA ASP A 391 -5.35 14.92 -15.42
C ASP A 391 -4.64 15.62 -16.58
N LYS A 392 -4.68 15.05 -17.79
CA LYS A 392 -3.95 15.57 -18.96
C LYS A 392 -4.46 16.96 -19.38
N ARG A 393 -5.76 17.22 -19.21
CA ARG A 393 -6.39 18.47 -19.66
C ARG A 393 -6.03 19.64 -18.74
N THR A 394 -6.05 19.42 -17.42
CA THR A 394 -5.77 20.48 -16.45
C THR A 394 -4.33 20.49 -15.95
N GLY A 395 -3.55 19.45 -16.25
CA GLY A 395 -2.23 19.24 -15.68
C GLY A 395 -2.23 18.93 -14.18
N LYS A 396 -3.38 18.63 -13.56
CA LYS A 396 -3.47 18.42 -12.11
C LYS A 396 -2.90 17.06 -11.74
N VAL A 397 -2.00 17.01 -10.77
CA VAL A 397 -1.46 15.75 -10.24
C VAL A 397 -2.48 15.11 -9.29
N LEU A 398 -2.71 13.81 -9.47
CA LEU A 398 -3.72 13.02 -8.75
C LEU A 398 -3.09 11.93 -7.88
N GLY A 399 -1.95 11.39 -8.28
CA GLY A 399 -1.24 10.36 -7.54
C GLY A 399 0.17 10.12 -8.01
N PHE A 400 0.95 9.46 -7.16
CA PHE A 400 2.34 9.09 -7.41
C PHE A 400 2.61 7.73 -6.79
N GLN A 401 3.33 6.88 -7.54
CA GLN A 401 3.71 5.54 -7.10
C GLN A 401 5.17 5.28 -7.48
N SER A 402 5.86 4.50 -6.66
CA SER A 402 7.25 4.12 -6.84
C SER A 402 7.45 2.65 -6.49
N VAL A 403 8.19 1.94 -7.33
CA VAL A 403 8.70 0.59 -7.07
C VAL A 403 10.20 0.61 -7.33
N GLY A 404 11.01 0.07 -6.43
CA GLY A 404 12.46 0.14 -6.57
C GLY A 404 13.20 -0.79 -5.62
N PRO A 405 14.55 -0.78 -5.65
CA PRO A 405 15.35 -1.51 -4.67
C PRO A 405 15.00 -1.08 -3.23
N TYR A 406 15.20 -1.98 -2.26
CA TYR A 406 14.97 -1.68 -0.85
C TYR A 406 15.98 -0.65 -0.31
N THR A 407 15.69 0.64 -0.53
CA THR A 407 16.44 1.80 -0.03
C THR A 407 15.50 2.94 0.38
N ASP A 408 16.03 3.99 0.99
CA ASP A 408 15.29 5.21 1.31
C ASP A 408 14.85 6.02 0.07
N GLY A 409 15.29 5.65 -1.14
CA GLY A 409 14.98 6.38 -2.38
C GLY A 409 13.49 6.47 -2.68
N THR A 410 12.76 5.35 -2.54
CA THR A 410 11.29 5.32 -2.66
C THR A 410 10.63 6.15 -1.56
N LEU A 411 11.07 6.02 -0.30
CA LEU A 411 10.54 6.78 0.83
C LEU A 411 10.68 8.29 0.62
N ALA A 412 11.85 8.75 0.18
CA ALA A 412 12.14 10.15 -0.06
C ALA A 412 11.15 10.77 -1.07
N ARG A 413 10.88 10.09 -2.20
CA ARG A 413 9.97 10.62 -3.24
C ARG A 413 8.52 10.56 -2.80
N VAL A 414 8.11 9.51 -2.08
CA VAL A 414 6.75 9.45 -1.49
C VAL A 414 6.56 10.58 -0.46
N HIS A 415 7.55 10.91 0.37
CA HIS A 415 7.46 12.03 1.31
C HIS A 415 7.33 13.39 0.61
N ALA A 416 8.12 13.64 -0.44
CA ALA A 416 8.00 14.86 -1.24
C ALA A 416 6.61 14.97 -1.89
N MET A 417 6.18 13.93 -2.60
CA MET A 417 4.91 13.93 -3.31
C MET A 417 3.69 13.97 -2.39
N SER A 418 3.73 13.26 -1.27
CA SER A 418 2.63 13.29 -0.29
C SER A 418 2.43 14.67 0.34
N THR A 419 3.50 15.43 0.50
CA THR A 419 3.45 16.80 0.99
C THR A 419 2.89 17.72 -0.09
N LEU A 420 3.41 17.65 -1.31
CA LEU A 420 2.95 18.48 -2.43
C LEU A 420 1.48 18.26 -2.77
N LEU A 421 0.99 17.02 -2.76
CA LEU A 421 -0.41 16.67 -3.06
C LEU A 421 -1.44 17.38 -2.18
N LEU A 422 -1.07 17.87 -0.99
CA LEU A 422 -1.95 18.67 -0.13
C LEU A 422 -2.33 20.01 -0.78
N GLU A 423 -1.41 20.57 -1.57
CA GLU A 423 -1.58 21.84 -2.28
C GLU A 423 -2.18 21.67 -3.68
N LYS A 424 -2.57 20.43 -4.06
CA LYS A 424 -3.19 20.09 -5.36
C LYS A 424 -2.32 20.56 -6.55
N PRO A 425 -1.07 20.09 -6.63
CA PRO A 425 -0.07 20.63 -7.55
C PRO A 425 -0.43 20.28 -8.99
N SER A 426 0.05 21.10 -9.90
CA SER A 426 0.09 20.84 -11.34
C SER A 426 1.38 20.11 -11.73
N VAL A 427 1.42 19.56 -12.94
CA VAL A 427 2.64 18.98 -13.54
C VAL A 427 3.74 20.04 -13.64
N ALA A 428 3.41 21.30 -13.90
CA ALA A 428 4.38 22.38 -13.96
C ALA A 428 5.09 22.60 -12.60
N ASP A 429 4.35 22.47 -11.49
CA ASP A 429 4.94 22.59 -10.15
C ASP A 429 5.98 21.49 -9.85
N LEU A 430 5.82 20.29 -10.44
CA LEU A 430 6.82 19.21 -10.34
C LEU A 430 8.07 19.48 -11.17
N VAL A 431 7.91 20.14 -12.33
CA VAL A 431 9.03 20.50 -13.21
C VAL A 431 9.95 21.51 -12.51
N GLU A 432 9.37 22.53 -11.88
CA GLU A 432 10.09 23.61 -11.17
C GLU A 432 10.57 23.23 -9.77
N LEU A 433 10.30 22.00 -9.32
CA LEU A 433 10.58 21.59 -7.94
C LEU A 433 12.08 21.54 -7.65
N GLU A 434 12.54 22.31 -6.66
CA GLU A 434 13.91 22.26 -6.16
C GLU A 434 14.07 21.16 -5.11
N LEU A 435 14.93 20.16 -5.39
CA LEU A 435 15.21 19.04 -4.49
C LEU A 435 16.71 18.90 -4.23
N ALA A 436 17.05 18.52 -3.00
CA ALA A 436 18.43 18.40 -2.55
C ALA A 436 19.22 17.36 -3.39
N TYR A 437 20.42 17.74 -3.81
CA TYR A 437 21.27 16.91 -4.64
C TYR A 437 22.71 16.83 -4.11
N SER A 438 23.19 15.60 -4.00
CA SER A 438 24.59 15.24 -4.20
C SER A 438 24.65 13.78 -4.71
N PRO A 439 25.73 13.38 -5.41
CA PRO A 439 25.74 12.11 -6.15
C PRO A 439 25.34 10.84 -5.38
N PRO A 440 25.70 10.66 -4.08
CA PRO A 440 25.31 9.48 -3.32
C PRO A 440 23.83 9.41 -2.93
N PHE A 441 23.07 10.50 -3.06
CA PHE A 441 21.70 10.61 -2.57
C PHE A 441 20.68 10.84 -3.68
N ASN A 442 21.07 11.50 -4.76
CA ASN A 442 20.15 11.90 -5.82
C ASN A 442 20.87 11.97 -7.19
N THR A 443 20.09 12.13 -8.25
CA THR A 443 20.51 12.53 -9.59
C THR A 443 20.38 14.05 -9.76
N ALA A 444 21.08 14.62 -10.75
CA ALA A 444 21.06 16.07 -10.97
C ALA A 444 19.65 16.63 -11.25
N LEU A 445 18.81 15.84 -11.92
CA LEU A 445 17.36 16.03 -11.95
C LEU A 445 16.75 14.89 -11.16
N ASP A 446 15.98 15.20 -10.11
CA ASP A 446 15.31 14.19 -9.31
C ASP A 446 14.31 13.40 -10.18
N PRO A 447 14.08 12.11 -9.88
CA PRO A 447 13.03 11.35 -10.54
C PRO A 447 11.64 12.01 -10.55
N ILE A 448 11.31 12.85 -9.57
CA ILE A 448 10.07 13.66 -9.57
C ILE A 448 10.09 14.70 -10.69
N ASN A 449 11.19 15.44 -10.88
CA ASN A 449 11.31 16.39 -11.99
C ASN A 449 11.21 15.65 -13.34
N VAL A 450 11.91 14.52 -13.47
CA VAL A 450 11.96 13.76 -14.72
C VAL A 450 10.60 13.17 -15.09
N VAL A 451 9.85 12.59 -14.13
CA VAL A 451 8.48 12.12 -14.42
C VAL A 451 7.53 13.29 -14.72
N GLY A 452 7.76 14.46 -14.11
CA GLY A 452 7.11 15.72 -14.46
C GLY A 452 7.36 16.11 -15.92
N HIS A 453 8.60 16.05 -16.39
CA HIS A 453 8.94 16.31 -17.81
C HIS A 453 8.25 15.31 -18.75
N VAL A 454 8.15 14.03 -18.38
CA VAL A 454 7.42 13.03 -19.19
C VAL A 454 5.94 13.39 -19.26
N ALA A 455 5.32 13.77 -18.15
CA ALA A 455 3.94 14.22 -18.11
C ALA A 455 3.73 15.50 -18.95
N GLU A 456 4.64 16.47 -18.85
CA GLU A 456 4.61 17.69 -19.65
C GLU A 456 4.67 17.36 -21.16
N ASN A 457 5.55 16.44 -21.55
CA ASN A 457 5.66 15.99 -22.94
C ASN A 457 4.39 15.29 -23.45
N LEU A 458 3.65 14.60 -22.57
CA LEU A 458 2.35 14.02 -22.91
C LEU A 458 1.28 15.10 -23.07
N ILE A 459 1.24 16.11 -22.19
CA ILE A 459 0.31 17.24 -22.26
C ILE A 459 0.47 17.98 -23.59
N PHE A 460 1.71 18.30 -23.96
CA PHE A 460 2.03 19.00 -25.22
C PHE A 460 2.14 18.08 -26.44
N GLU A 461 1.75 16.80 -26.31
CA GLU A 461 1.71 15.81 -27.40
C GLU A 461 3.04 15.68 -28.18
N ARG A 462 4.16 15.89 -27.47
CA ARG A 462 5.50 15.89 -28.06
C ARG A 462 5.88 14.50 -28.57
N PHE A 463 5.28 13.43 -28.05
CA PHE A 463 5.33 12.06 -28.56
C PHE A 463 3.96 11.35 -28.48
N LYS A 464 3.79 10.24 -29.19
CA LYS A 464 2.60 9.38 -29.11
C LYS A 464 2.95 8.11 -28.31
N PRO A 465 2.39 7.90 -27.10
CA PRO A 465 2.64 6.67 -26.35
C PRO A 465 1.97 5.46 -27.04
N ILE A 466 2.53 4.27 -26.82
CA ILE A 466 1.89 2.97 -27.12
C ILE A 466 2.15 2.03 -25.94
N GLU A 467 1.14 1.27 -25.51
CA GLU A 467 1.31 0.33 -24.40
C GLU A 467 2.17 -0.88 -24.82
N TRP A 468 2.99 -1.39 -23.91
CA TRP A 468 3.85 -2.55 -24.19
C TRP A 468 3.05 -3.80 -24.53
N GLU A 469 1.88 -3.99 -23.93
CA GLU A 469 0.95 -5.07 -24.23
C GLU A 469 0.56 -5.08 -25.71
N GLU A 470 0.31 -3.90 -26.28
CA GLU A 470 -0.04 -3.74 -27.69
C GLU A 470 1.16 -4.02 -28.59
N VAL A 471 2.35 -3.51 -28.23
CA VAL A 471 3.59 -3.81 -28.97
C VAL A 471 3.85 -5.33 -29.01
N LEU A 472 3.78 -6.00 -27.85
CA LEU A 472 3.99 -7.43 -27.74
C LEU A 472 2.93 -8.25 -28.48
N ARG A 473 1.66 -7.80 -28.46
CA ARG A 473 0.57 -8.44 -29.22
C ARG A 473 0.84 -8.37 -30.72
N ARG A 474 1.12 -7.18 -31.26
CA ARG A 474 1.43 -6.99 -32.69
C ARG A 474 2.68 -7.77 -33.14
N LEU A 475 3.70 -7.88 -32.29
CA LEU A 475 4.87 -8.72 -32.56
C LEU A 475 4.52 -10.22 -32.63
N ARG A 476 3.71 -10.73 -31.71
CA ARG A 476 3.24 -12.14 -31.74
C ARG A 476 2.39 -12.44 -32.97
N GLU A 477 1.55 -11.49 -33.37
CA GLU A 477 0.70 -11.59 -34.56
C GLU A 477 1.46 -11.38 -35.88
N ARG A 478 2.75 -11.03 -35.83
CA ARG A 478 3.60 -10.75 -37.00
C ARG A 478 2.99 -9.66 -37.89
N ASP A 479 2.49 -8.61 -37.25
CA ASP A 479 1.91 -7.46 -37.94
C ASP A 479 2.91 -6.86 -38.95
N ARG A 480 2.49 -6.84 -40.22
CA ARG A 480 3.32 -6.35 -41.33
C ARG A 480 3.45 -4.83 -41.35
N ASP A 481 2.55 -4.11 -40.68
CA ASP A 481 2.58 -2.65 -40.62
C ASP A 481 3.41 -2.10 -39.46
N LEU A 482 3.82 -2.97 -38.53
CA LEU A 482 4.70 -2.65 -37.42
C LEU A 482 6.17 -2.73 -37.83
N LEU A 483 6.95 -1.70 -37.52
CA LEU A 483 8.41 -1.73 -37.53
C LEU A 483 8.96 -1.25 -36.18
N ILE A 484 9.67 -2.12 -35.46
CA ILE A 484 10.40 -1.73 -34.25
C ILE A 484 11.75 -1.15 -34.63
N VAL A 485 12.00 0.08 -34.21
CA VAL A 485 13.28 0.78 -34.38
C VAL A 485 14.01 0.79 -33.04
N ASP A 486 14.93 -0.15 -32.86
CA ASP A 486 15.68 -0.31 -31.62
C ASP A 486 16.99 0.47 -31.67
N VAL A 487 17.06 1.53 -30.87
CA VAL A 487 18.19 2.47 -30.85
C VAL A 487 19.24 2.13 -29.79
N ARG A 488 19.14 0.94 -29.19
CA ARG A 488 20.19 0.35 -28.34
C ARG A 488 21.43 -0.03 -29.15
N THR A 489 22.46 -0.47 -28.45
CA THR A 489 23.67 -1.01 -29.11
C THR A 489 23.33 -2.29 -29.90
N PRO A 490 24.12 -2.65 -30.92
CA PRO A 490 23.90 -3.89 -31.68
C PRO A 490 23.88 -5.14 -30.80
N GLU A 491 24.71 -5.18 -29.76
CA GLU A 491 24.73 -6.32 -28.83
C GLU A 491 23.44 -6.41 -28.01
N GLU A 492 22.94 -5.29 -27.49
CA GLU A 492 21.67 -5.25 -26.77
C GLU A 492 20.46 -5.64 -27.64
N ALA A 493 20.49 -5.36 -28.94
CA ALA A 493 19.37 -5.59 -29.85
C ALA A 493 19.43 -6.94 -30.61
N LYS A 494 20.57 -7.63 -30.55
CA LYS A 494 20.91 -8.79 -31.39
C LYS A 494 19.85 -9.88 -31.39
N GLU A 495 19.42 -10.31 -30.21
CA GLU A 495 18.44 -11.41 -30.07
C GLU A 495 17.10 -11.04 -30.70
N MET A 496 16.66 -9.79 -30.53
CA MET A 496 15.36 -9.33 -31.05
C MET A 496 15.37 -9.19 -32.57
N VAL A 497 16.46 -8.67 -33.15
CA VAL A 497 16.65 -8.59 -34.61
C VAL A 497 16.67 -9.98 -35.24
N GLN A 498 17.28 -10.97 -34.56
CA GLN A 498 17.29 -12.36 -35.04
C GLN A 498 15.90 -13.02 -34.94
N ARG A 499 15.14 -12.69 -33.88
CA ARG A 499 13.84 -13.31 -33.60
C ARG A 499 12.70 -12.72 -34.44
N TYR A 500 12.75 -11.43 -34.73
CA TYR A 500 11.66 -10.70 -35.38
C TYR A 500 12.15 -9.97 -36.64
N PRO A 501 11.63 -10.32 -37.84
CA PRO A 501 12.07 -9.68 -39.08
C PRO A 501 11.66 -8.21 -39.19
N ASN A 502 10.66 -7.79 -38.41
CA ASN A 502 10.21 -6.40 -38.30
C ASN A 502 10.82 -5.66 -37.11
N TRP A 503 11.95 -6.15 -36.59
CA TRP A 503 12.75 -5.48 -35.57
C TRP A 503 14.13 -5.15 -36.15
N ILE A 504 14.42 -3.87 -36.28
CA ILE A 504 15.71 -3.39 -36.79
C ILE A 504 16.51 -2.73 -35.68
N ASN A 505 17.83 -2.86 -35.74
CA ASN A 505 18.72 -2.09 -34.88
C ASN A 505 19.26 -0.88 -35.65
N LEU A 506 19.04 0.31 -35.09
CA LEU A 506 19.51 1.58 -35.61
C LEU A 506 20.14 2.32 -34.43
N PRO A 507 21.41 2.02 -34.10
CA PRO A 507 22.06 2.54 -32.90
C PRO A 507 21.93 4.05 -32.80
N TYR A 508 21.70 4.54 -31.58
CA TYR A 508 21.53 5.97 -31.32
C TYR A 508 22.69 6.80 -31.90
N GLN A 509 23.94 6.32 -31.81
CA GLN A 509 25.07 6.89 -32.52
C GLN A 509 24.91 6.72 -34.03
N GLY A 510 24.63 7.83 -34.73
CA GLY A 510 24.37 7.84 -36.19
C GLY A 510 22.89 7.83 -36.56
N ALA A 511 21.99 7.73 -35.58
CA ALA A 511 20.56 7.62 -35.84
C ALA A 511 19.97 8.82 -36.59
N LYS A 512 20.48 10.04 -36.33
CA LYS A 512 19.98 11.28 -36.94
C LYS A 512 19.96 11.27 -38.47
N GLU A 513 20.94 10.64 -39.12
CA GLU A 513 20.95 10.50 -40.58
C GLU A 513 20.24 9.23 -41.04
N ALA A 514 20.43 8.12 -40.32
CA ALA A 514 19.84 6.83 -40.69
C ALA A 514 18.31 6.82 -40.65
N ILE A 515 17.67 7.61 -39.78
CA ILE A 515 16.20 7.66 -39.70
C ILE A 515 15.54 8.16 -40.99
N LYS A 516 16.27 8.89 -41.85
CA LYS A 516 15.73 9.45 -43.10
C LYS A 516 15.41 8.36 -44.14
N THR A 517 15.98 7.17 -43.98
CA THR A 517 15.77 6.03 -44.90
C THR A 517 14.65 5.10 -44.45
N LEU A 518 14.02 5.37 -43.30
CA LEU A 518 12.95 4.53 -42.76
C LEU A 518 11.65 4.64 -43.60
N PRO A 519 10.82 3.59 -43.62
CA PRO A 519 9.56 3.63 -44.34
C PRO A 519 8.56 4.58 -43.65
N LYS A 520 7.91 5.45 -44.43
CA LYS A 520 6.86 6.37 -43.94
C LYS A 520 5.46 5.74 -43.89
N ASP A 521 5.28 4.60 -44.55
CA ASP A 521 4.02 3.84 -44.64
C ASP A 521 3.84 2.81 -43.51
N LYS A 522 4.79 2.74 -42.56
CA LYS A 522 4.76 1.84 -41.41
C LYS A 522 4.49 2.57 -40.09
N ASP A 523 3.97 1.84 -39.11
CA ASP A 523 3.98 2.27 -37.72
C ASP A 523 5.38 2.03 -37.15
N LEU A 524 6.11 3.13 -36.92
CA LEU A 524 7.43 3.11 -36.31
C LEU A 524 7.29 3.13 -34.79
N VAL A 525 7.64 2.03 -34.13
CA VAL A 525 7.72 1.96 -32.67
C VAL A 525 9.18 2.06 -32.27
N VAL A 526 9.57 3.20 -31.70
CA VAL A 526 10.98 3.46 -31.35
C VAL A 526 11.23 3.02 -29.92
N VAL A 527 12.23 2.17 -29.71
CA VAL A 527 12.57 1.62 -28.39
C VAL A 527 14.03 1.88 -28.04
N CYS A 528 14.29 2.14 -26.77
CA CYS A 528 15.62 2.06 -26.18
C CYS A 528 15.52 1.37 -24.81
N SER A 529 16.57 1.42 -23.98
CA SER A 529 16.55 0.80 -22.65
C SER A 529 15.42 1.33 -21.76
N VAL A 530 15.37 2.65 -21.51
CA VAL A 530 14.46 3.27 -20.53
C VAL A 530 13.56 4.39 -21.08
N GLY A 531 13.70 4.76 -22.37
CA GLY A 531 12.85 5.74 -23.07
C GLY A 531 13.53 7.06 -23.47
N THR A 532 14.66 7.43 -22.86
CA THR A 532 15.31 8.74 -23.11
C THR A 532 15.82 8.88 -24.55
N ARG A 533 16.66 7.94 -25.01
CA ARG A 533 17.19 7.92 -26.39
C ARG A 533 16.09 7.78 -27.45
N SER A 534 15.07 6.96 -27.17
CA SER A 534 13.95 6.79 -28.11
C SER A 534 13.11 8.06 -28.21
N TYR A 535 12.93 8.81 -27.12
CA TYR A 535 12.22 10.08 -27.17
C TYR A 535 12.89 11.06 -28.13
N GLU A 536 14.21 11.21 -28.06
CA GLU A 536 14.94 12.09 -28.98
C GLU A 536 14.80 11.66 -30.44
N VAL A 537 14.94 10.36 -30.71
CA VAL A 537 14.79 9.82 -32.07
C VAL A 537 13.35 10.00 -32.59
N VAL A 538 12.33 9.87 -31.74
CA VAL A 538 10.93 10.18 -32.08
C VAL A 538 10.78 11.65 -32.44
N ARG A 539 11.45 12.57 -31.72
CA ARG A 539 11.45 14.00 -32.05
C ARG A 539 12.11 14.28 -33.39
N TRP A 540 13.22 13.61 -33.71
CA TRP A 540 13.88 13.73 -35.01
C TRP A 540 13.01 13.19 -36.14
N LEU A 541 12.40 12.01 -35.97
CA LEU A 541 11.46 11.44 -36.93
C LEU A 541 10.27 12.39 -37.20
N LYS A 542 9.67 12.97 -36.15
CA LYS A 542 8.61 13.96 -36.32
C LYS A 542 9.08 15.18 -37.11
N ALA A 543 10.31 15.66 -36.88
CA ALA A 543 10.87 16.79 -37.63
C ALA A 543 11.10 16.45 -39.11
N GLU A 544 11.40 15.20 -39.43
CA GLU A 544 11.52 14.68 -40.80
C GLU A 544 10.15 14.33 -41.45
N GLY A 545 9.04 14.68 -40.79
CA GLY A 545 7.68 14.49 -41.30
C GLY A 545 7.21 13.03 -41.26
N TYR A 546 7.54 12.30 -40.20
CA TYR A 546 6.93 11.00 -39.90
C TYR A 546 5.78 11.17 -38.90
N ASP A 547 4.57 10.76 -39.30
CA ASP A 547 3.35 10.92 -38.48
C ASP A 547 2.97 9.68 -37.66
N ARG A 548 3.39 8.50 -38.12
CA ARG A 548 3.08 7.18 -37.54
C ARG A 548 4.20 6.69 -36.63
N VAL A 549 4.62 7.54 -35.70
CA VAL A 549 5.73 7.26 -34.78
C VAL A 549 5.22 7.16 -33.35
N PHE A 550 5.47 6.03 -32.71
CA PHE A 550 5.02 5.68 -31.38
C PHE A 550 6.20 5.31 -30.48
N MET A 551 6.02 5.46 -29.18
CA MET A 551 7.04 5.14 -28.19
C MET A 551 6.40 4.45 -26.98
N PRO A 552 6.82 3.22 -26.63
CA PRO A 552 6.38 2.60 -25.40
C PRO A 552 7.17 3.17 -24.22
N MET A 553 6.45 3.70 -23.23
CA MET A 553 7.06 4.29 -22.04
C MET A 553 7.87 3.25 -21.25
N GLY A 554 8.95 3.69 -20.61
CA GLY A 554 9.85 2.81 -19.86
C GLY A 554 10.80 1.96 -20.71
N GLY A 555 10.70 1.99 -22.05
CA GLY A 555 11.59 1.24 -22.94
C GLY A 555 11.57 -0.28 -22.66
N VAL A 556 12.53 -1.02 -23.22
CA VAL A 556 12.58 -2.49 -23.10
C VAL A 556 12.76 -2.96 -21.66
N VAL A 557 13.33 -2.12 -20.77
CA VAL A 557 13.52 -2.44 -19.35
C VAL A 557 12.19 -2.70 -18.67
N LEU A 558 11.13 -1.96 -19.01
CA LEU A 558 9.81 -2.18 -18.43
C LEU A 558 9.27 -3.58 -18.77
N ALA A 559 9.24 -3.94 -20.04
CA ALA A 559 8.76 -5.26 -20.45
C ALA A 559 9.62 -6.40 -19.86
N LYS A 560 10.95 -6.24 -19.81
CA LYS A 560 11.84 -7.18 -19.09
C LYS A 560 11.48 -7.31 -17.61
N SER A 561 11.14 -6.21 -16.96
CA SER A 561 10.77 -6.20 -15.54
C SER A 561 9.47 -6.97 -15.26
N TRP A 562 8.61 -7.14 -16.27
CA TRP A 562 7.42 -8.00 -16.22
C TRP A 562 7.70 -9.47 -16.49
N GLY A 563 8.94 -9.83 -16.84
CA GLY A 563 9.33 -11.19 -17.22
C GLY A 563 9.09 -11.50 -18.70
N GLU A 564 8.80 -10.49 -19.53
CA GLU A 564 8.68 -10.64 -20.97
C GLU A 564 10.06 -10.84 -21.62
N ASP A 565 10.10 -11.68 -22.64
CA ASP A 565 11.35 -12.07 -23.30
C ASP A 565 11.71 -11.12 -24.45
N VAL A 566 12.03 -9.87 -24.08
CA VAL A 566 12.44 -8.78 -24.99
C VAL A 566 13.87 -8.32 -24.72
N ARG A 567 14.83 -9.24 -24.91
CA ARG A 567 16.22 -9.07 -24.48
C ARG A 567 17.03 -8.05 -25.29
#